data_AF-A0A2K3UUZ6-F1
#
_entry.id   AF-A0A2K3UUZ6-F1
#
_cell.length_a   1.000
_cell.length_b   1.000
_cell.length_c   1.000
_cell.angle_alpha   90.00
_cell.angle_beta   90.00
_cell.angle_gamma   90.00
#
_symmetry.space_group_name_H-M   'P 1'
#
loop_
_entity.id
_entity.type
_entity.pdbx_description
1 polymer ?
#
loop_
_entity_poly.entity_id
_entity_poly.type
_entity_poly.pdbx_seq_one_letter_code
_entity_poly.pdbx_strand_id
1 'polypeptide(L)'
;MRAPGLLDIPVAPAAGSPAQRLLLLGVPALILLGAFLPGPDGAPAPRSLLMLLMSTLAVLLGLLFWLAPRRLGYALTSTDLLIRRLSGTTRLAIPEITARRSAGRLGWRTFGTGLPGYLTGFFTFGPDARSAVMAAASRPDRGVIVEHAGRAYFLTPADPDAFLSELARRGATVAP
;
A
#
# COMPACT_ATOMS: atom_id res chain seq x y z
N MET A 1 5.61 -19.98 -14.70
CA MET A 1 5.98 -19.35 -15.99
C MET A 1 6.08 -17.84 -15.79
N ARG A 2 7.27 -17.25 -15.89
CA ARG A 2 7.46 -15.78 -15.95
C ARG A 2 7.06 -15.32 -17.36
N ALA A 3 6.18 -14.34 -17.48
CA ALA A 3 5.84 -13.78 -18.79
C ALA A 3 7.10 -13.15 -19.42
N PRO A 4 7.35 -13.36 -20.72
CA PRO A 4 8.47 -12.70 -21.41
C PRO A 4 8.29 -11.17 -21.33
N GLY A 5 9.37 -10.45 -20.98
CA GLY A 5 9.37 -8.98 -20.89
C GLY A 5 8.86 -8.38 -19.57
N LEU A 6 8.64 -9.20 -18.54
CA LEU A 6 8.31 -8.72 -17.20
C LEU A 6 9.49 -7.94 -16.59
N LEU A 7 9.30 -6.64 -16.40
CA LEU A 7 10.22 -5.77 -15.66
C LEU A 7 9.59 -5.42 -14.32
N ASP A 8 10.18 -5.93 -13.24
CA ASP A 8 9.76 -5.58 -11.88
C ASP A 8 10.25 -4.16 -11.55
N ILE A 9 9.32 -3.27 -11.20
CA ILE A 9 9.62 -1.89 -10.85
C ILE A 9 9.68 -1.79 -9.33
N PRO A 10 10.85 -1.41 -8.76
CA PRO A 10 10.98 -1.26 -7.32
C PRO A 10 10.04 -0.17 -6.81
N VAL A 11 9.40 -0.43 -5.67
CA VAL A 11 8.56 0.55 -4.97
C VAL A 11 9.45 1.45 -4.13
N ALA A 12 9.12 2.74 -4.04
CA ALA A 12 9.84 3.67 -3.18
C ALA A 12 9.85 3.17 -1.72
N PRO A 13 10.94 3.39 -0.96
CA PRO A 13 10.99 3.03 0.44
C PRO A 13 9.88 3.76 1.21
N ALA A 14 9.22 3.04 2.12
CA ALA A 14 8.18 3.60 2.96
C ALA A 14 8.65 4.87 3.67
N ALA A 15 7.91 5.97 3.53
CA ALA A 15 8.09 7.13 4.40
C ALA A 15 7.35 6.85 5.72
N GLY A 16 8.03 6.21 6.67
CA GLY A 16 7.47 5.94 7.99
C GLY A 16 8.54 6.13 9.05
N SER A 17 8.25 6.93 10.07
CA SER A 17 9.18 7.11 11.18
C SER A 17 9.30 5.80 11.97
N PRO A 18 10.47 5.50 12.58
CA PRO A 18 10.62 4.33 13.43
C PRO A 18 9.58 4.30 14.57
N ALA A 19 9.16 5.48 15.06
CA ALA A 19 8.10 5.62 16.06
C ALA A 19 6.73 5.10 15.56
N GLN A 20 6.36 5.32 14.30
CA GLN A 20 5.12 4.79 13.74
C GLN A 20 5.14 3.26 13.62
N ARG A 21 6.31 2.69 13.29
CA ARG A 21 6.49 1.22 13.30
C ARG A 21 6.39 0.67 14.71
N LEU A 22 6.95 1.38 15.69
CA LEU A 22 6.85 1.04 17.11
C LEU A 22 5.40 1.10 17.60
N LEU A 23 4.63 2.11 17.21
CA LEU A 23 3.22 2.24 17.58
C LEU A 23 2.38 1.09 16.96
N LEU A 24 2.65 0.76 15.70
CA LEU A 24 1.95 -0.32 14.99
C LEU A 24 2.19 -1.70 15.62
N LEU A 25 3.41 -1.93 16.13
CA LEU A 25 3.79 -3.17 16.81
C LEU A 25 3.49 -3.14 18.32
N GLY A 26 3.42 -1.95 18.91
CA GLY A 26 3.23 -1.74 20.34
C GLY A 26 1.85 -2.15 20.83
N VAL A 27 0.80 -1.92 20.04
CA VAL A 27 -0.57 -2.36 20.37
C VAL A 27 -0.69 -3.88 20.49
N PRO A 28 -0.29 -4.69 19.48
CA PRO A 28 -0.33 -6.15 19.64
C PRO A 28 0.64 -6.65 20.72
N ALA A 29 1.79 -6.00 20.93
CA ALA A 29 2.69 -6.34 22.03
C ALA A 29 2.07 -6.08 23.42
N LEU A 30 1.34 -4.97 23.58
CA LEU A 30 0.59 -4.65 24.81
C LEU A 30 -0.55 -5.64 25.06
N ILE A 31 -1.27 -6.06 24.02
CA ILE A 31 -2.31 -7.09 24.12
C ILE A 31 -1.70 -8.43 24.55
N LEU A 32 -0.58 -8.83 23.94
CA LEU A 32 0.17 -10.02 24.33
C LEU A 32 0.64 -9.92 25.78
N LEU A 33 1.26 -8.82 26.18
CA LEU A 33 1.72 -8.59 27.55
C LEU A 33 0.56 -8.67 28.56
N GLY A 34 -0.60 -8.10 28.19
CA GLY A 34 -1.82 -8.19 28.99
C GLY A 34 -2.36 -9.60 29.16
N ALA A 35 -2.14 -10.49 28.19
CA ALA A 35 -2.51 -11.90 28.29
C ALA A 35 -1.59 -12.73 29.21
N PHE A 36 -0.37 -12.24 29.47
CA PHE A 36 0.58 -12.86 30.41
C PHE A 36 0.49 -12.28 31.83
N LEU A 37 -0.31 -11.24 32.07
CA LEU A 37 -0.58 -10.74 33.42
C LEU A 37 -1.46 -11.76 34.17
N PRO A 38 -1.09 -12.18 35.38
CA PRO A 38 -1.90 -13.12 36.15
C PRO A 38 -3.27 -12.49 36.41
N GLY A 39 -4.31 -13.17 35.94
CA GLY A 39 -5.69 -12.79 36.27
C GLY A 39 -5.94 -13.01 37.77
N PRO A 40 -6.91 -12.30 38.38
CA PRO A 40 -7.32 -12.60 39.74
C PRO A 40 -7.74 -14.07 39.82
N ASP A 41 -7.21 -14.79 40.81
CA ASP A 41 -7.44 -16.21 41.01
C ASP A 41 -8.94 -16.53 40.95
N GLY A 42 -9.35 -17.45 40.07
CA GLY A 42 -10.75 -17.90 39.94
C GLY A 42 -11.54 -17.36 38.74
N ALA A 43 -10.90 -16.77 37.73
CA ALA A 43 -11.61 -16.36 36.51
C ALA A 43 -12.28 -17.55 35.77
N PRO A 44 -13.55 -17.43 35.35
CA PRO A 44 -14.25 -18.52 34.66
C PRO A 44 -13.59 -18.82 33.29
N ALA A 45 -13.55 -20.09 32.89
CA ALA A 45 -13.02 -20.59 31.61
C ALA A 45 -13.34 -19.76 30.34
N PRO A 46 -14.52 -19.12 30.17
CA PRO A 46 -14.75 -18.21 29.04
C PRO A 46 -13.78 -17.02 28.95
N ARG A 47 -13.19 -16.57 30.07
CA ARG A 47 -12.26 -15.43 30.09
C ARG A 47 -10.90 -15.77 29.50
N SER A 48 -10.37 -16.97 29.79
CA SER A 48 -9.08 -17.43 29.23
C SER A 48 -9.19 -17.72 27.73
N LEU A 49 -10.32 -18.31 27.29
CA LEU A 49 -10.60 -18.51 25.87
C LEU A 49 -10.69 -17.18 25.10
N LEU A 50 -11.39 -16.18 25.67
CA LEU A 50 -11.49 -14.85 25.07
C LEU A 50 -10.12 -14.17 24.96
N MET A 51 -9.29 -14.23 26.00
CA MET A 51 -7.93 -13.70 25.97
C MET A 51 -7.05 -14.39 24.92
N LEU A 52 -7.14 -15.72 24.80
CA LEU A 52 -6.43 -16.48 23.76
C LEU A 52 -6.87 -16.07 22.36
N LEU A 53 -8.17 -15.90 22.14
CA LEU A 53 -8.73 -15.50 20.85
C LEU A 53 -8.28 -14.07 20.47
N MET A 54 -8.31 -13.14 21.43
CA MET A 54 -7.85 -11.76 21.23
C MET A 54 -6.35 -11.68 20.97
N SER A 55 -5.55 -12.48 21.68
CA SER A 55 -4.10 -12.55 21.47
C SER A 55 -3.76 -13.15 20.11
N THR A 56 -4.44 -14.22 19.72
CA THR A 56 -4.29 -14.85 18.41
C THR A 56 -4.65 -13.86 17.29
N LEU A 57 -5.77 -13.15 17.43
CA LEU A 57 -6.19 -12.12 16.49
C LEU A 57 -5.16 -10.97 16.42
N ALA A 58 -4.62 -10.52 17.56
CA ALA A 58 -3.60 -9.48 17.60
C ALA A 58 -2.30 -9.89 16.89
N VAL A 59 -1.83 -11.12 17.11
CA VAL A 59 -0.67 -11.68 16.39
C VAL A 59 -0.95 -11.77 14.89
N LEU A 60 -2.13 -12.25 14.51
CA LEU A 60 -2.50 -12.42 13.10
C LEU A 60 -2.61 -11.07 12.38
N LEU A 61 -3.18 -10.06 13.04
CA LEU A 61 -3.21 -8.69 12.53
C LEU A 61 -1.81 -8.06 12.47
N GLY A 62 -0.99 -8.23 13.51
CA GLY A 62 0.39 -7.73 13.53
C GLY A 62 1.24 -8.32 12.40
N LEU A 63 1.14 -9.63 12.19
CA LEU A 63 1.80 -10.32 11.09
C LEU A 63 1.29 -9.84 9.73
N LEU A 64 -0.04 -9.69 9.57
CA LEU A 64 -0.65 -9.17 8.36
C LEU A 64 -0.13 -7.76 8.03
N PHE A 65 -0.07 -6.87 9.03
CA PHE A 65 0.42 -5.51 8.86
C PHE A 65 1.92 -5.44 8.56
N TRP A 66 2.72 -6.38 9.08
CA TRP A 66 4.13 -6.47 8.75
C TRP A 66 4.37 -6.97 7.32
N LEU A 67 3.53 -7.90 6.82
CA LEU A 67 3.64 -8.40 5.45
C LEU A 67 2.99 -7.49 4.39
N ALA A 68 2.01 -6.67 4.76
CA ALA A 68 1.26 -5.86 3.80
C ALA A 68 2.15 -4.94 2.92
N PRO A 69 3.12 -4.17 3.47
CA PRO A 69 4.03 -3.34 2.67
C PRO A 69 4.85 -4.13 1.65
N ARG A 70 5.20 -5.39 1.95
CA ARG A 70 5.97 -6.26 1.05
C ARG A 70 5.17 -6.76 -0.16
N ARG A 71 3.85 -6.63 -0.13
CA ARG A 71 2.98 -7.07 -1.23
C ARG A 71 2.62 -5.96 -2.20
N LEU A 72 2.95 -4.71 -1.89
CA LEU A 72 2.85 -3.63 -2.86
C LEU A 72 4.00 -3.78 -3.87
N GLY A 73 3.66 -3.84 -5.16
CA GLY A 73 4.64 -3.96 -6.22
C GLY A 73 4.08 -3.50 -7.55
N TYR A 74 4.95 -3.05 -8.44
CA TYR A 74 4.59 -2.73 -9.81
C TYR A 74 5.43 -3.58 -10.75
N ALA A 75 4.84 -4.04 -11.85
CA ALA A 75 5.58 -4.71 -12.89
C ALA A 75 5.05 -4.27 -14.25
N LEU A 76 5.96 -4.08 -15.20
CA LEU A 76 5.62 -3.77 -16.58
C LEU A 76 5.79 -5.04 -17.42
N THR A 77 4.74 -5.46 -18.11
CA THR A 77 4.82 -6.42 -19.21
C THR A 77 4.95 -5.67 -20.53
N SER A 78 5.04 -6.37 -21.66
CA SER A 78 5.10 -5.74 -22.98
C SER A 78 3.85 -4.88 -23.29
N THR A 79 2.71 -5.20 -22.66
CA THR A 79 1.39 -4.62 -22.97
C THR A 79 0.71 -3.98 -21.76
N ASP A 80 1.09 -4.36 -20.54
CA ASP A 80 0.34 -4.02 -19.33
C ASP A 80 1.23 -3.50 -18.20
N LEU A 81 0.71 -2.53 -17.46
CA LEU A 81 1.17 -2.19 -16.12
C LEU A 81 0.38 -3.02 -15.10
N LEU A 82 1.10 -3.85 -14.35
CA LEU A 82 0.58 -4.66 -13.26
C LEU A 82 0.80 -3.94 -11.94
N ILE A 83 -0.28 -3.63 -11.23
CA ILE A 83 -0.26 -3.07 -9.88
C ILE A 83 -0.65 -4.18 -8.91
N ARG A 84 0.31 -4.69 -8.14
CA ARG A 84 0.13 -5.73 -7.14
C ARG A 84 -0.15 -5.11 -5.78
N ARG A 85 -1.21 -5.59 -5.13
CA ARG A 85 -1.66 -5.18 -3.80
C ARG A 85 -2.03 -6.42 -2.99
N LEU A 86 -2.21 -6.27 -1.68
CA LEU A 86 -2.75 -7.33 -0.82
C LEU A 86 -4.12 -7.82 -1.30
N SER A 87 -4.96 -6.92 -1.80
CA SER A 87 -6.31 -7.24 -2.30
C SER A 87 -6.35 -7.87 -3.69
N GLY A 88 -5.22 -7.95 -4.40
CA GLY A 88 -5.15 -8.51 -5.74
C GLY A 88 -4.25 -7.73 -6.69
N THR A 89 -4.30 -8.09 -7.98
CA THR A 89 -3.52 -7.44 -9.04
C THR A 89 -4.45 -6.72 -10.00
N THR A 90 -4.19 -5.44 -10.27
CA THR A 90 -4.86 -4.68 -11.32
C THR A 90 -3.95 -4.61 -12.54
N ARG A 91 -4.53 -4.82 -13.72
CA ARG A 91 -3.85 -4.69 -15.01
C ARG A 91 -4.37 -3.46 -15.71
N LEU A 92 -3.46 -2.63 -16.20
CA LEU A 92 -3.77 -1.43 -16.98
C LEU A 92 -3.06 -1.59 -18.33
N ALA A 93 -3.80 -1.49 -19.43
CA ALA A 93 -3.22 -1.61 -20.77
C ALA A 93 -2.36 -0.38 -21.06
N ILE A 94 -1.06 -0.57 -21.30
CA ILE A 94 -0.08 0.51 -21.52
C ILE A 94 -0.51 1.50 -22.62
N PRO A 95 -1.05 1.06 -23.77
CA PRO A 95 -1.48 2.00 -24.81
C PRO A 95 -2.60 2.96 -24.39
N GLU A 96 -3.38 2.59 -23.37
CA GLU A 96 -4.49 3.39 -22.84
C GLU A 96 -4.08 4.22 -21.61
N ILE A 97 -2.80 4.15 -21.22
CA ILE A 97 -2.27 4.89 -20.08
C ILE A 97 -1.85 6.29 -20.51
N THR A 98 -2.34 7.28 -19.76
CA THR A 98 -1.71 8.59 -19.66
C THR A 98 -1.01 8.71 -18.32
N ALA A 99 0.30 8.96 -18.31
CA ALA A 99 1.08 9.05 -17.08
C ALA A 99 1.79 10.41 -16.95
N ARG A 100 1.95 10.88 -15.73
CA ARG A 100 2.68 12.13 -15.44
C ARG A 100 3.27 12.12 -14.05
N ARG A 101 4.26 12.98 -13.83
CA ARG A 101 4.79 13.21 -12.49
C ARG A 101 3.73 13.87 -11.60
N SER A 102 3.62 13.43 -10.36
CA SER A 102 2.74 14.07 -9.38
C SER A 102 3.43 15.27 -8.76
N ALA A 103 2.86 16.46 -8.94
CA ALA A 103 3.21 17.65 -8.14
C ALA A 103 2.49 17.67 -6.77
N GLY A 104 1.46 16.85 -6.60
CA GLY A 104 0.63 16.79 -5.40
C GLY A 104 1.05 15.71 -4.41
N ARG A 105 0.33 15.68 -3.29
CA ARG A 105 0.39 14.61 -2.27
C ARG A 105 -0.99 14.02 -2.03
N LEU A 106 -1.02 12.78 -1.57
CA LEU A 106 -2.20 12.14 -1.00
C LEU A 106 -2.59 12.87 0.29
N GLY A 107 -3.87 13.17 0.42
CA GLY A 107 -4.50 13.71 1.62
C GLY A 107 -5.17 12.61 2.43
N TRP A 108 -6.42 12.87 2.81
CA TRP A 108 -7.22 11.98 3.64
C TRP A 108 -7.66 10.74 2.89
N ARG A 109 -7.67 9.61 3.60
CA ARG A 109 -8.21 8.34 3.12
C ARG A 109 -9.72 8.36 3.22
N THR A 110 -10.42 8.22 2.10
CA THR A 110 -11.88 8.03 2.08
C THR A 110 -12.27 6.56 2.13
N PHE A 111 -11.44 5.67 1.57
CA PHE A 111 -11.66 4.22 1.62
C PHE A 111 -10.35 3.43 1.49
N GLY A 112 -10.29 2.23 2.06
CA GLY A 112 -9.15 1.30 1.94
C GLY A 112 -8.20 1.31 3.14
N THR A 113 -6.91 1.18 2.90
CA THR A 113 -5.85 0.97 3.91
C THR A 113 -4.81 2.08 3.84
N GLY A 114 -4.54 2.73 4.97
CA GLY A 114 -3.52 3.77 5.11
C GLY A 114 -2.54 3.43 6.22
N LEU A 115 -1.61 2.51 5.95
CA LEU A 115 -0.56 2.12 6.88
C LEU A 115 0.77 2.77 6.47
N PRO A 116 1.71 2.96 7.41
CA PRO A 116 3.06 3.39 7.06
C PRO A 116 3.68 2.43 6.03
N GLY A 117 4.00 2.94 4.84
CA GLY A 117 4.53 2.10 3.75
C GLY A 117 3.50 1.36 2.91
N TYR A 118 2.21 1.48 3.19
CA TYR A 118 1.15 0.82 2.44
C TYR A 118 -0.14 1.65 2.41
N LEU A 119 -0.24 2.50 1.40
CA LEU A 119 -1.37 3.38 1.09
C LEU A 119 -2.11 2.82 -0.12
N THR A 120 -3.21 2.11 0.13
CA THR A 120 -4.01 1.51 -0.94
C THR A 120 -5.49 1.80 -0.75
N GLY A 121 -6.15 2.33 -1.77
CA GLY A 121 -7.58 2.66 -1.70
C GLY A 121 -7.87 4.03 -2.29
N PHE A 122 -8.97 4.65 -1.88
CA PHE A 122 -9.34 5.98 -2.36
C PHE A 122 -8.84 7.04 -1.39
N PHE A 123 -8.16 8.03 -1.95
CA PHE A 123 -7.58 9.15 -1.22
C PHE A 123 -7.92 10.44 -1.94
N THR A 124 -8.10 11.49 -1.17
CA THR A 124 -8.11 12.85 -1.72
C THR A 124 -6.72 13.24 -2.22
N PHE A 125 -6.63 14.10 -3.22
CA PHE A 125 -5.39 14.49 -3.87
C PHE A 125 -5.39 15.98 -4.26
N GLY A 126 -4.19 16.57 -4.30
CA GLY A 126 -3.98 17.98 -4.65
C GLY A 126 -4.01 18.93 -3.45
N PRO A 127 -3.70 20.23 -3.66
CA PRO A 127 -3.59 21.23 -2.60
C PRO A 127 -4.90 21.42 -1.82
N ASP A 128 -6.04 21.35 -2.51
CA ASP A 128 -7.37 21.50 -1.90
C ASP A 128 -8.05 20.16 -1.55
N ALA A 129 -7.38 19.02 -1.78
CA ALA A 129 -7.91 17.67 -1.51
C ALA A 129 -9.25 17.36 -2.20
N ARG A 130 -9.59 18.01 -3.33
CA ARG A 130 -10.90 17.88 -4.00
C ARG A 130 -10.99 16.71 -4.98
N SER A 131 -9.88 16.27 -5.58
CA SER A 131 -9.88 15.15 -6.51
C SER A 131 -9.61 13.83 -5.78
N ALA A 132 -10.36 12.78 -6.10
CA ALA A 132 -10.13 11.45 -5.55
C ALA A 132 -9.27 10.63 -6.51
N VAL A 133 -8.26 9.95 -5.98
CA VAL A 133 -7.38 9.04 -6.72
C VAL A 133 -7.36 7.67 -6.06
N MET A 134 -7.16 6.64 -6.86
CA MET A 134 -6.88 5.29 -6.36
C MET A 134 -5.38 5.19 -6.02
N ALA A 135 -5.05 5.27 -4.75
CA ALA A 135 -3.69 5.05 -4.29
C ALA A 135 -3.33 3.57 -4.37
N ALA A 136 -2.11 3.31 -4.84
CA ALA A 136 -1.37 2.09 -4.59
C ALA A 136 0.09 2.51 -4.38
N ALA A 137 0.40 3.03 -3.20
CA ALA A 137 1.63 3.77 -2.92
C ALA A 137 2.25 3.41 -1.56
N SER A 138 3.55 3.61 -1.42
CA SER A 138 4.30 3.40 -0.16
C SER A 138 4.52 4.70 0.62
N ARG A 139 4.26 5.85 -0.01
CA ARG A 139 4.35 7.18 0.59
C ARG A 139 3.31 8.13 0.00
N PRO A 140 2.93 9.20 0.71
CA PRO A 140 1.87 10.09 0.24
C PRO A 140 2.33 11.07 -0.83
N ASP A 141 3.62 11.21 -1.09
CA ASP A 141 4.20 12.24 -1.95
C ASP A 141 5.18 11.64 -2.99
N ARG A 142 5.67 12.51 -3.90
CA ARG A 142 6.69 12.16 -4.91
C ARG A 142 6.32 10.94 -5.78
N GLY A 143 5.02 10.79 -6.05
CA GLY A 143 4.50 9.72 -6.88
C GLY A 143 4.37 10.10 -8.35
N VAL A 144 3.73 9.22 -9.08
CA VAL A 144 3.27 9.41 -10.45
C VAL A 144 1.76 9.21 -10.49
N ILE A 145 1.09 9.98 -11.34
CA ILE A 145 -0.32 9.77 -11.66
C ILE A 145 -0.37 8.96 -12.94
N VAL A 146 -1.13 7.87 -12.92
CA VAL A 146 -1.43 7.01 -14.06
C VAL A 146 -2.94 7.05 -14.26
N GLU A 147 -3.38 7.54 -15.40
CA GLU A 147 -4.78 7.59 -15.79
C GLU A 147 -5.07 6.48 -16.80
N HIS A 148 -6.13 5.72 -16.56
CA HIS A 148 -6.57 4.63 -17.42
C HIS A 148 -8.09 4.49 -17.32
N ALA A 149 -8.79 4.46 -18.46
CA ALA A 149 -10.25 4.35 -18.53
C ALA A 149 -11.00 5.32 -17.58
N GLY A 150 -10.57 6.59 -17.54
CA GLY A 150 -11.17 7.64 -16.72
C GLY A 150 -10.90 7.54 -15.21
N ARG A 151 -10.01 6.65 -14.77
CA ARG A 151 -9.59 6.52 -13.36
C ARG A 151 -8.13 6.94 -13.19
N ALA A 152 -7.87 7.77 -12.18
CA ALA A 152 -6.54 8.17 -11.78
C ALA A 152 -5.99 7.27 -10.67
N TYR A 153 -4.78 6.75 -10.88
CA TYR A 153 -4.02 5.94 -9.95
C TYR A 153 -2.79 6.71 -9.47
N PHE A 154 -2.58 6.78 -8.16
CA PHE A 154 -1.37 7.35 -7.58
C PHE A 154 -0.41 6.24 -7.17
N LEU A 155 0.75 6.19 -7.82
CA LEU A 155 1.78 5.17 -7.61
C LEU A 155 3.07 5.83 -7.12
N THR A 156 3.91 5.09 -6.40
CA THR A 156 5.20 5.58 -5.91
C THR A 156 6.32 4.61 -6.27
N PRO A 157 6.71 4.54 -7.56
CA PRO A 157 7.93 3.83 -7.95
C PRO A 157 9.16 4.44 -7.25
N ALA A 158 10.21 3.64 -7.07
CA ALA A 158 11.44 4.09 -6.42
C ALA A 158 12.16 5.17 -7.26
N ASP A 159 12.07 5.04 -8.59
CA ASP A 159 12.53 6.03 -9.56
C ASP A 159 11.34 6.43 -10.47
N PRO A 160 10.67 7.56 -10.18
CA PRO A 160 9.57 8.06 -10.98
C PRO A 160 9.94 8.36 -12.43
N ASP A 161 11.17 8.84 -12.69
CA ASP A 161 11.55 9.28 -14.03
C ASP A 161 11.87 8.06 -14.90
N ALA A 162 12.63 7.10 -14.37
CA ALA A 162 12.86 5.84 -15.06
C ALA A 162 11.56 5.08 -15.34
N PHE A 163 10.61 5.09 -14.40
CA PHE A 163 9.29 4.48 -14.59
C PHE A 163 8.50 5.13 -15.72
N LEU A 164 8.45 6.46 -15.77
CA LEU A 164 7.76 7.21 -16.82
C LEU A 164 8.44 7.01 -18.19
N SER A 165 9.77 7.07 -18.25
CA SER A 165 10.52 6.80 -19.48
C SER A 165 10.25 5.40 -20.02
N GLU A 166 10.18 4.40 -19.14
CA GLU A 166 9.90 3.02 -19.54
C GLU A 166 8.44 2.83 -20.00
N LEU A 167 7.48 3.51 -19.36
CA LEU A 167 6.09 3.56 -19.84
C LEU A 167 5.99 4.19 -21.24
N ALA A 168 6.66 5.33 -21.46
CA ALA A 168 6.71 5.98 -22.77
C ALA A 168 7.31 5.06 -23.84
N ARG A 169 8.43 4.38 -23.52
CA ARG A 169 9.08 3.42 -24.41
C ARG A 169 8.17 2.27 -24.83
N ARG A 170 7.22 1.88 -23.97
CA ARG A 170 6.23 0.82 -24.20
C ARG A 170 4.92 1.32 -24.80
N GLY A 171 4.81 2.61 -25.10
CA GLY A 171 3.67 3.19 -25.83
C GLY A 171 2.62 3.90 -24.98
N ALA A 172 2.88 4.16 -23.70
CA ALA A 172 2.03 5.04 -22.91
C ALA A 172 2.23 6.51 -23.31
N THR A 173 1.18 7.32 -23.14
CA THR A 173 1.29 8.78 -23.28
C THR A 173 1.86 9.36 -21.99
N VAL A 174 3.03 9.99 -22.05
CA VAL A 174 3.63 10.66 -20.89
C VAL A 174 3.52 12.16 -21.05
N ALA A 175 2.77 12.79 -20.15
CA ALA A 175 2.67 14.23 -20.05
C ALA A 175 3.82 14.80 -19.19
N PRO A 176 4.24 16.05 -19.45
CA PRO A 176 5.32 16.71 -18.71
C PRO A 176 5.03 16.87 -17.20
#